data_AF-A0AAU9XWZ6-F1
#
_entry.id   AF-A0AAU9XWZ6-F1
#
_cell.length_a   1.000
_cell.length_b   1.000
_cell.length_c   1.000
_cell.angle_alpha   90.00
_cell.angle_beta   90.00
_cell.angle_gamma   90.00
#
_symmetry.space_group_name_H-M   'P 1'
#
loop_
_entity.id
_entity.type
_entity.pdbx_description
1 polymer ?
#
loop_
_entity_poly.entity_id
_entity_poly.type
_entity_poly.pdbx_seq_one_letter_code
_entity_poly.pdbx_strand_id
1 'polypeptide(L)'
;MCGRTACTLAPDEFPKVCTFKGKNGQIQEPAWRDGSFNRGKYYPSHNISPQSFTPVLLSSQHFNSLASEEPCERVLQPMRWGLIPSWHRGDPKEFTYNMSNARSDTLLDKRSFKSPLEKGNRCVVLAEGFFEWETLKGGKKQPYYIYLKKDTKIEVQNKTMTEIEGENNNEKETDVKDFHIKKEPEESITVKAEEDAQFGEKRLLTMAGLFDCWKPPNGSGNEDEELFSYTIITVDSSPSLRWLHHRMPAILEGEEEIGRWLDFGEVPWQKALNLVKPKDCLEWHPVSTVVNNSRNKSPDCIKPIDLTQKQEKPIKGTLFSYFKKSPLKQEKALDEGETSQEPSPKKAKFWQ
;
A
#
# COMPACT_ATOMS: atom_id res chain seq x y z
N MET A 1 1.05 11.26 -8.03
CA MET A 1 0.39 9.94 -8.22
C MET A 1 1.14 9.02 -7.29
N CYS A 2 0.46 8.16 -6.53
CA CYS A 2 1.12 7.31 -5.55
C CYS A 2 2.18 6.41 -6.22
N GLY A 3 3.45 6.71 -5.96
CA GLY A 3 4.62 5.99 -6.50
C GLY A 3 5.46 5.33 -5.42
N ARG A 4 4.94 5.27 -4.19
CA ARG A 4 5.57 4.61 -3.06
C ARG A 4 4.55 4.15 -2.04
N THR A 5 4.75 2.96 -1.48
CA THR A 5 3.93 2.42 -0.38
C THR A 5 4.79 1.90 0.76
N ALA A 6 4.17 1.66 1.91
CA ALA A 6 4.75 0.88 3.00
C ALA A 6 3.84 -0.32 3.28
N CYS A 7 4.44 -1.48 3.51
CA CYS A 7 3.73 -2.68 3.94
C CYS A 7 4.73 -3.62 4.61
N THR A 8 4.66 -3.68 5.94
CA THR A 8 5.61 -4.35 6.82
C THR A 8 5.09 -5.65 7.42
N LEU A 9 3.83 -6.02 7.10
CA LEU A 9 3.25 -7.29 7.50
C LEU A 9 4.06 -8.45 6.94
N ALA A 10 4.36 -9.43 7.78
CA ALA A 10 4.94 -10.69 7.36
C ALA A 10 3.92 -11.48 6.49
N PRO A 11 4.39 -12.32 5.54
CA PRO A 11 3.49 -13.09 4.67
C PRO A 11 2.43 -13.92 5.42
N ASP A 12 2.77 -14.46 6.58
CA ASP A 12 1.90 -15.27 7.45
C ASP A 12 0.85 -14.45 8.23
N GLU A 13 1.00 -13.13 8.33
CA GLU A 13 -0.01 -12.24 8.93
C GLU A 13 -1.19 -11.96 7.98
N PHE A 14 -0.98 -12.04 6.65
CA PHE A 14 -2.00 -11.62 5.67
C PHE A 14 -3.31 -12.42 5.73
N PRO A 15 -3.33 -13.77 5.80
CA PRO A 15 -4.58 -14.52 5.86
C PRO A 15 -5.50 -14.03 6.99
N LYS A 16 -4.92 -13.80 8.18
CA LYS A 16 -5.65 -13.30 9.35
C LYS A 16 -6.11 -11.86 9.19
N VAL A 17 -5.24 -10.97 8.72
CA VAL A 17 -5.56 -9.53 8.54
C VAL A 17 -6.57 -9.30 7.40
N CYS A 18 -6.62 -10.21 6.42
CA CYS A 18 -7.53 -10.15 5.27
C CYS A 18 -8.74 -11.07 5.43
N THR A 19 -9.07 -11.46 6.66
CA THR A 19 -10.28 -12.22 6.98
C THR A 19 -11.53 -11.50 6.48
N PHE A 20 -12.46 -12.23 5.88
CA PHE A 20 -13.70 -11.67 5.35
C PHE A 20 -14.87 -12.63 5.53
N LYS A 21 -16.10 -12.12 5.43
CA LYS A 21 -17.31 -12.92 5.38
C LYS A 21 -17.64 -13.28 3.92
N GLY A 22 -17.64 -14.56 3.59
CA GLY A 22 -18.00 -15.06 2.26
C GLY A 22 -19.50 -14.96 1.96
N LYS A 23 -19.87 -15.23 0.70
CA LYS A 23 -21.26 -15.29 0.22
C LYS A 23 -22.10 -16.34 0.95
N ASN A 24 -21.47 -17.44 1.38
CA ASN A 24 -22.10 -18.46 2.22
C ASN A 24 -22.32 -18.00 3.69
N GLY A 25 -21.93 -16.76 4.02
CA GLY A 25 -22.05 -16.18 5.35
C GLY A 25 -20.95 -16.62 6.33
N GLN A 26 -20.05 -17.52 5.94
CA GLN A 26 -18.96 -18.01 6.77
C GLN A 26 -17.76 -17.05 6.72
N ILE A 27 -17.03 -17.01 7.82
CA ILE A 27 -15.75 -16.31 7.87
C ILE A 27 -14.68 -17.13 7.14
N GLN A 28 -13.95 -16.48 6.25
CA GLN A 28 -12.90 -17.08 5.42
C GLN A 28 -11.60 -16.27 5.54
N GLU A 29 -10.48 -16.97 5.56
CA GLU A 29 -9.15 -16.40 5.43
C GLU A 29 -8.60 -16.69 4.03
N PRO A 30 -8.18 -15.68 3.25
CA PRO A 30 -7.66 -15.91 1.91
C PRO A 30 -6.31 -16.63 1.99
N ALA A 31 -6.20 -17.73 1.24
CA ALA A 31 -4.95 -18.46 1.11
C ALA A 31 -4.02 -17.79 0.10
N TRP A 32 -2.70 -17.93 0.32
CA TRP A 32 -1.72 -17.59 -0.71
C TRP A 32 -1.84 -18.55 -1.89
N ARG A 33 -1.82 -18.02 -3.11
CA ARG A 33 -1.81 -18.84 -4.31
C ARG A 33 -0.48 -19.59 -4.44
N ASP A 34 -0.54 -20.90 -4.31
CA ASP A 34 0.58 -21.79 -4.59
C ASP A 34 0.86 -21.92 -6.10
N GLY A 35 2.09 -22.31 -6.44
CA GLY A 35 2.50 -22.59 -7.83
C GLY A 35 2.71 -21.39 -8.76
N SER A 36 2.37 -20.15 -8.36
CA SER A 36 2.63 -18.98 -9.21
C SER A 36 4.14 -18.64 -9.26
N PHE A 37 4.64 -18.19 -10.42
CA PHE A 37 6.00 -17.64 -10.57
C PHE A 37 6.31 -16.52 -9.57
N ASN A 38 5.28 -15.82 -9.11
CA ASN A 38 5.41 -14.71 -8.17
C ASN A 38 5.47 -15.15 -6.70
N ARG A 39 5.26 -16.43 -6.40
CA ARG A 39 5.26 -16.98 -5.03
C ARG A 39 6.58 -16.65 -4.33
N GLY A 40 6.49 -16.23 -3.07
CA GLY A 40 7.66 -15.88 -2.25
C GLY A 40 8.43 -14.62 -2.69
N LYS A 41 7.95 -13.85 -3.67
CA LYS A 41 8.62 -12.62 -4.12
C LYS A 41 8.26 -11.37 -3.32
N TYR A 42 7.26 -11.46 -2.44
CA TYR A 42 6.95 -10.35 -1.53
C TYR A 42 7.93 -10.31 -0.36
N TYR A 43 8.43 -9.11 -0.08
CA TYR A 43 9.28 -8.82 1.08
C TYR A 43 8.73 -7.61 1.83
N PRO A 44 8.48 -7.72 3.15
CA PRO A 44 8.00 -6.62 3.96
C PRO A 44 8.96 -5.42 3.93
N SER A 45 8.43 -4.20 3.85
CA SER A 45 9.24 -2.99 3.71
C SER A 45 8.45 -1.72 4.01
N HIS A 46 9.11 -0.76 4.66
CA HIS A 46 8.59 0.59 4.89
C HIS A 46 8.63 1.50 3.66
N ASN A 47 9.22 1.03 2.56
CA ASN A 47 9.48 1.84 1.37
C ASN A 47 9.50 0.97 0.10
N ILE A 48 8.33 0.70 -0.44
CA ILE A 48 8.11 -0.13 -1.62
C ILE A 48 7.90 0.79 -2.83
N SER A 49 8.65 0.54 -3.90
CA SER A 49 8.55 1.28 -5.17
C SER A 49 7.96 0.40 -6.27
N PRO A 50 7.51 0.99 -7.40
CA PRO A 50 7.24 0.24 -8.61
C PRO A 50 8.36 -0.76 -8.94
N GLN A 51 7.97 -1.82 -9.65
CA GLN A 51 8.73 -3.02 -9.99
C GLN A 51 8.94 -4.02 -8.84
N SER A 52 8.65 -3.64 -7.59
CA SER A 52 8.59 -4.58 -6.46
C SER A 52 7.37 -5.49 -6.57
N PHE A 53 7.37 -6.61 -5.86
CA PHE A 53 6.20 -7.47 -5.72
C PHE A 53 5.47 -7.15 -4.41
N THR A 54 4.15 -6.95 -4.49
CA THR A 54 3.32 -6.65 -3.32
C THR A 54 2.11 -7.59 -3.28
N PRO A 55 1.55 -7.87 -2.10
CA PRO A 55 0.35 -8.66 -1.99
C PRO A 55 -0.84 -7.92 -2.58
N VAL A 56 -1.63 -8.66 -3.35
CA VAL A 56 -2.96 -8.23 -3.76
C VAL A 56 -3.98 -9.33 -3.45
N LEU A 57 -5.21 -8.93 -3.17
CA LEU A 57 -6.36 -9.83 -3.17
C LEU A 57 -6.96 -9.88 -4.56
N LEU A 58 -7.47 -11.05 -4.94
CA LEU A 58 -8.23 -11.27 -6.17
C LEU A 58 -9.25 -12.40 -5.97
N SER A 59 -10.26 -12.44 -6.82
CA SER A 59 -11.25 -13.52 -6.82
C SER A 59 -10.59 -14.86 -7.19
N SER A 60 -10.93 -15.93 -6.47
CA SER A 60 -10.46 -17.28 -6.77
C SER A 60 -10.99 -17.81 -8.10
N GLN A 61 -12.08 -17.24 -8.63
CA GLN A 61 -12.65 -17.57 -9.94
C GLN A 61 -11.65 -17.39 -11.09
N HIS A 62 -10.59 -16.60 -10.92
CA HIS A 62 -9.51 -16.47 -11.92
C HIS A 62 -8.69 -17.76 -12.13
N PHE A 63 -8.76 -18.72 -11.21
CA PHE A 63 -7.87 -19.89 -11.17
C PHE A 63 -8.60 -21.23 -11.16
N ASN A 64 -9.93 -21.22 -11.13
CA ASN A 64 -10.71 -22.44 -11.07
C ASN A 64 -10.74 -23.15 -12.44
N SER A 65 -9.68 -23.90 -12.76
CA SER A 65 -9.77 -24.97 -13.74
C SER A 65 -9.80 -26.38 -13.14
N LEU A 66 -9.26 -26.65 -11.93
CA LEU A 66 -9.41 -27.95 -11.26
C LEU A 66 -9.20 -27.83 -9.73
N ALA A 67 -10.08 -28.48 -8.94
CA ALA A 67 -9.93 -28.91 -7.52
C ALA A 67 -10.28 -27.96 -6.33
N SER A 68 -11.51 -28.06 -5.82
CA SER A 68 -11.89 -28.52 -4.45
C SER A 68 -13.38 -28.18 -4.18
N GLU A 69 -14.01 -28.86 -3.23
CA GLU A 69 -15.47 -28.85 -3.05
C GLU A 69 -16.09 -27.51 -2.64
N GLU A 70 -15.34 -26.55 -2.06
CA GLU A 70 -15.67 -25.11 -2.08
C GLU A 70 -14.38 -24.28 -1.84
N PRO A 71 -13.72 -23.72 -2.88
CA PRO A 71 -12.53 -22.92 -2.69
C PRO A 71 -12.86 -21.57 -2.05
N CYS A 72 -11.99 -21.09 -1.14
CA CYS A 72 -12.09 -19.73 -0.59
C CYS A 72 -12.32 -18.71 -1.73
N GLU A 73 -13.24 -17.76 -1.52
CA GLU A 73 -13.68 -16.85 -2.59
C GLU A 73 -12.60 -15.86 -3.03
N ARG A 74 -11.58 -15.65 -2.20
CA ARG A 74 -10.48 -14.72 -2.43
C ARG A 74 -9.14 -15.42 -2.21
N VAL A 75 -8.14 -15.02 -2.97
CA VAL A 75 -6.76 -15.50 -2.80
C VAL A 75 -5.80 -14.34 -2.68
N LEU A 76 -4.68 -14.58 -2.00
CA LEU A 76 -3.54 -13.67 -1.93
C LEU A 76 -2.52 -14.04 -3.00
N GLN A 77 -2.06 -13.06 -3.76
CA GLN A 77 -0.99 -13.28 -4.73
C GLN A 77 -0.02 -12.10 -4.74
N PRO A 78 1.30 -12.33 -4.61
CA PRO A 78 2.27 -11.28 -4.89
C PRO A 78 2.19 -10.93 -6.37
N MET A 79 2.07 -9.65 -6.71
CA MET A 79 2.11 -9.18 -8.09
C MET A 79 3.14 -8.07 -8.25
N ARG A 80 3.78 -8.01 -9.42
CA ARG A 80 4.71 -6.93 -9.74
C ARG A 80 3.94 -5.61 -9.86
N TRP A 81 4.35 -4.59 -9.12
CA TRP A 81 3.81 -3.24 -9.27
C TRP A 81 4.33 -2.60 -10.56
N GLY A 82 3.45 -2.31 -11.49
CA GLY A 82 3.76 -1.84 -12.83
C GLY A 82 3.28 -2.86 -13.84
N LEU A 83 2.11 -2.60 -14.43
CA LEU A 83 1.43 -3.56 -15.31
C LEU A 83 2.25 -3.81 -16.58
N ILE A 84 2.49 -5.08 -16.86
CA ILE A 84 3.08 -5.60 -18.09
C ILE A 84 1.93 -6.20 -18.89
N PRO A 85 1.53 -5.58 -20.01
CA PRO A 85 0.40 -6.07 -20.78
C PRO A 85 0.71 -7.43 -21.40
N SER A 86 -0.30 -8.30 -21.47
CA SER A 86 -0.26 -9.63 -22.10
C SER A 86 0.13 -9.62 -23.59
N TRP A 87 0.00 -8.47 -24.26
CA TRP A 87 0.45 -8.28 -25.65
C TRP A 87 1.96 -7.98 -25.78
N HIS A 88 2.65 -7.65 -24.68
CA HIS A 88 4.10 -7.43 -24.72
C HIS A 88 4.82 -8.73 -25.10
N ARG A 89 5.88 -8.60 -25.90
CA ARG A 89 6.65 -9.76 -26.41
C ARG A 89 8.13 -9.70 -26.04
N GLY A 90 8.59 -8.66 -25.36
CA GLY A 90 9.97 -8.55 -24.88
C GLY A 90 10.12 -8.98 -23.42
N ASP A 91 11.33 -8.86 -22.88
CA ASP A 91 11.56 -8.97 -21.44
C ASP A 91 10.72 -7.90 -20.69
N PRO A 92 9.97 -8.27 -19.64
CA PRO A 92 9.25 -7.33 -18.78
C PRO A 92 10.12 -6.20 -18.19
N LYS A 93 11.42 -6.42 -18.03
CA LYS A 93 12.39 -5.41 -17.55
C LYS A 93 12.65 -4.31 -18.58
N GLU A 94 12.55 -4.64 -19.86
CA GLU A 94 12.75 -3.72 -20.99
C GLU A 94 11.46 -2.96 -21.35
N PHE A 95 10.36 -3.21 -20.64
CA PHE A 95 9.11 -2.49 -20.85
C PHE A 95 9.22 -1.05 -20.30
N THR A 96 9.26 -0.08 -21.22
CA THR A 96 9.60 1.32 -20.90
C THR A 96 8.43 2.19 -20.46
N TYR A 97 7.18 1.79 -20.74
CA TYR A 97 6.02 2.59 -20.36
C TYR A 97 5.78 2.53 -18.85
N ASN A 98 5.54 3.70 -18.24
CA ASN A 98 5.16 3.74 -16.83
C ASN A 98 3.69 3.31 -16.66
N MET A 99 3.54 2.10 -16.12
CA MET A 99 2.24 1.47 -15.86
C MET A 99 2.02 1.21 -14.36
N SER A 100 2.66 2.00 -13.49
CA SER A 100 2.44 1.91 -12.04
C SER A 100 1.04 2.36 -11.62
N ASN A 101 0.46 3.29 -12.39
CA ASN A 101 -0.85 3.86 -12.15
C ASN A 101 -1.68 3.92 -13.42
N ALA A 102 -3.00 3.81 -13.26
CA ALA A 102 -3.99 4.01 -14.31
C ALA A 102 -4.95 5.12 -13.87
N ARG A 103 -5.17 6.15 -14.68
CA ARG A 103 -6.13 7.19 -14.33
C ARG A 103 -7.54 6.72 -14.64
N SER A 104 -8.47 6.90 -13.70
CA SER A 104 -9.87 6.52 -13.87
C SER A 104 -10.52 7.18 -15.09
N ASP A 105 -10.20 8.45 -15.35
CA ASP A 105 -10.75 9.26 -16.46
C ASP A 105 -10.40 8.73 -17.85
N THR A 106 -9.25 8.09 -18.02
CA THR A 106 -8.71 7.61 -19.30
C THR A 106 -8.56 6.08 -19.32
N LEU A 107 -9.21 5.41 -18.38
CA LEU A 107 -9.09 3.96 -18.17
C LEU A 107 -9.62 3.18 -19.38
N LEU A 108 -10.73 3.66 -19.96
CA LEU A 108 -11.39 3.04 -21.11
C LEU A 108 -10.75 3.41 -22.46
N ASP A 109 -9.94 4.47 -22.52
CA ASP A 109 -9.26 4.89 -23.75
C ASP A 109 -8.02 4.04 -24.01
N LYS A 110 -7.41 3.50 -22.95
CA LYS A 110 -6.14 2.77 -23.01
C LYS A 110 -6.39 1.27 -23.03
N ARG A 111 -6.09 0.62 -24.16
CA ARG A 111 -6.24 -0.84 -24.33
C ARG A 111 -5.59 -1.66 -23.22
N SER A 112 -4.41 -1.24 -22.74
CA SER A 112 -3.68 -1.89 -21.66
C SER A 112 -4.38 -1.88 -20.30
N PHE A 113 -5.43 -1.07 -20.12
CA PHE A 113 -6.26 -1.05 -18.91
C PHE A 113 -7.69 -1.49 -19.19
N LYS A 114 -8.28 -1.04 -20.30
CA LYS A 114 -9.62 -1.45 -20.74
C LYS A 114 -9.74 -2.98 -20.84
N SER A 115 -8.78 -3.64 -21.50
CA SER A 115 -8.87 -5.09 -21.69
C SER A 115 -8.82 -5.88 -20.38
N PRO A 116 -7.88 -5.62 -19.44
CA PRO A 116 -7.96 -6.19 -18.10
C PRO A 116 -9.27 -5.93 -17.36
N LEU A 117 -9.78 -4.69 -17.39
CA LEU A 117 -11.02 -4.31 -16.72
C LEU A 117 -12.22 -5.10 -17.24
N GLU A 118 -12.39 -5.18 -18.56
CA GLU A 118 -13.49 -5.91 -19.21
C GLU A 118 -13.42 -7.42 -18.97
N LYS A 119 -12.21 -7.98 -18.87
CA LYS A 119 -11.99 -9.40 -18.51
C LYS A 119 -12.23 -9.69 -17.03
N GLY A 120 -12.49 -8.67 -16.22
CA GLY A 120 -12.67 -8.84 -14.78
C GLY A 120 -11.37 -8.97 -14.00
N ASN A 121 -10.20 -8.66 -14.58
CA ASN A 121 -8.89 -8.72 -13.91
C ASN A 121 -8.73 -7.57 -12.90
N ARG A 122 -9.55 -7.58 -11.88
CA ARG A 122 -9.62 -6.60 -10.80
C ARG A 122 -8.97 -7.18 -9.58
N CYS A 123 -8.13 -6.40 -8.93
CA CYS A 123 -7.45 -6.78 -7.69
C CYS A 123 -7.56 -5.67 -6.66
N VAL A 124 -7.34 -6.01 -5.39
CA VAL A 124 -7.19 -5.05 -4.30
C VAL A 124 -5.74 -5.07 -3.86
N VAL A 125 -5.05 -3.95 -4.07
CA VAL A 125 -3.65 -3.77 -3.68
C VAL A 125 -3.61 -3.43 -2.20
N LEU A 126 -2.83 -4.19 -1.44
CA LEU A 126 -2.73 -4.05 0.01
C LEU A 126 -1.49 -3.23 0.39
N ALA A 127 -1.66 -2.28 1.30
CA ALA A 127 -0.58 -1.53 1.91
C ALA A 127 -0.97 -1.10 3.35
N GLU A 128 -0.01 -0.73 4.18
CA GLU A 128 -0.30 0.00 5.42
C GLU A 128 -0.54 1.49 5.15
N GLY A 129 0.03 1.99 4.06
CA GLY A 129 -0.13 3.37 3.60
C GLY A 129 0.72 3.65 2.36
N PHE A 130 0.60 4.87 1.85
CA PHE A 130 1.34 5.34 0.68
C PHE A 130 2.00 6.68 0.94
N PHE A 131 2.97 7.03 0.11
CA PHE A 131 3.64 8.33 0.18
C PHE A 131 3.25 9.21 -0.99
N GLU A 132 3.20 10.51 -0.72
CA GLU A 132 3.08 11.55 -1.74
C GLU A 132 3.94 12.75 -1.34
N TRP A 133 4.35 13.55 -2.33
CA TRP A 133 5.27 14.66 -2.12
C TRP A 133 4.60 16.00 -2.42
N GLU A 134 4.48 16.85 -1.41
CA GLU A 134 4.08 18.24 -1.59
C GLU A 134 5.19 18.99 -2.34
N THR A 135 4.82 19.80 -3.33
CA THR A 135 5.78 20.69 -4.00
C THR A 135 5.76 22.06 -3.34
N LEU A 136 6.79 22.36 -2.57
CA LEU A 136 6.98 23.64 -1.89
C LEU A 136 7.55 24.70 -2.82
N LYS A 137 7.54 25.96 -2.37
CA LYS A 137 8.21 27.08 -3.05
C LYS A 137 9.69 26.74 -3.33
N GLY A 138 10.15 27.05 -4.54
CA GLY A 138 11.52 26.76 -4.98
C GLY A 138 11.75 25.30 -5.39
N GLY A 139 10.69 24.51 -5.62
CA GLY A 139 10.78 23.15 -6.17
C GLY A 139 11.24 22.09 -5.17
N LYS A 140 11.46 22.46 -3.90
CA LYS A 140 11.69 21.50 -2.82
C LYS A 140 10.45 20.65 -2.61
N LYS A 141 10.65 19.40 -2.21
CA LYS A 141 9.56 18.46 -1.95
C LYS A 141 9.54 17.99 -0.51
N GLN A 142 8.37 18.02 0.10
CA GLN A 142 8.13 17.47 1.43
C GLN A 142 7.33 16.16 1.31
N PRO A 143 7.91 15.00 1.70
CA PRO A 143 7.15 13.76 1.71
C PRO A 143 6.15 13.70 2.87
N TYR A 144 5.00 13.11 2.60
CA TYR A 144 3.98 12.76 3.57
C TYR A 144 3.69 11.26 3.48
N TYR A 145 3.44 10.65 4.63
CA TYR A 145 2.87 9.30 4.71
C TYR A 145 1.37 9.41 4.94
N ILE A 146 0.59 8.69 4.14
CA ILE A 146 -0.87 8.77 4.05
C ILE A 146 -1.45 7.37 4.25
N TYR A 147 -2.44 7.26 5.12
CA TYR A 147 -3.01 5.98 5.55
C TYR A 147 -4.48 6.16 5.98
N LEU A 148 -5.18 5.04 6.22
CA LEU A 148 -6.59 5.09 6.63
C LEU A 148 -6.73 5.79 8.00
N LYS A 149 -7.76 6.62 8.13
CA LYS A 149 -8.16 7.19 9.42
C LYS A 149 -8.46 6.07 10.41
N LYS A 150 -8.05 6.25 11.65
CA LYS A 150 -8.50 5.37 12.74
C LYS A 150 -9.92 5.74 13.14
N ASP A 151 -10.78 4.75 13.34
CA ASP A 151 -12.11 4.98 13.89
C ASP A 151 -11.95 5.49 15.33
N THR A 152 -12.25 6.77 15.56
CA THR A 152 -12.32 7.34 16.92
C THR A 152 -13.49 6.70 17.65
N LYS A 153 -13.21 5.81 18.60
CA LYS A 153 -14.21 5.40 19.60
C LYS A 153 -14.61 6.64 20.40
N ILE A 154 -15.81 7.16 20.17
CA ILE A 154 -16.41 8.16 21.06
C ILE A 154 -16.98 7.40 22.25
N GLU A 155 -16.28 7.41 23.38
CA GLU A 155 -16.84 6.96 24.65
C GLU A 155 -17.89 7.98 25.12
N VAL A 156 -19.16 7.68 24.89
CA VAL A 156 -20.26 8.44 25.49
C VAL A 156 -20.34 8.06 26.97
N GLN A 157 -19.86 8.94 27.85
CA GLN A 157 -20.08 8.81 29.29
C GLN A 157 -21.55 9.11 29.59
N ASN A 158 -22.37 8.07 29.73
CA ASN A 158 -23.72 8.21 30.24
C ASN A 158 -23.66 8.61 31.73
N LYS A 159 -23.93 9.88 32.03
CA LYS A 159 -24.06 10.39 33.38
C LYS A 159 -25.52 10.22 33.81
N THR A 160 -25.81 9.21 34.61
CA THR A 160 -27.13 8.95 35.18
C THR A 160 -27.55 10.12 36.08
N MET A 161 -28.69 10.74 35.78
CA MET A 161 -29.35 11.71 36.67
C MET A 161 -30.08 10.96 37.77
N THR A 162 -29.73 11.23 39.02
CA THR A 162 -30.46 10.79 40.21
C THR A 162 -31.76 11.58 40.34
N GLU A 163 -32.86 10.87 40.55
CA GLU A 163 -34.19 11.40 40.83
C GLU A 163 -34.17 12.36 42.04
N ILE A 164 -34.74 13.55 41.88
CA ILE A 164 -35.12 14.44 42.98
C ILE A 164 -36.61 14.18 43.20
N GLU A 165 -36.94 13.54 44.32
CA GLU A 165 -38.32 13.48 44.84
C GLU A 165 -38.75 14.90 45.25
N GLY A 166 -39.83 15.39 44.64
CA GLY A 166 -40.45 16.67 44.95
C GLY A 166 -41.87 16.46 45.46
N GLU A 167 -42.09 16.88 46.71
CA GLU A 167 -43.36 16.83 47.44
C GLU A 167 -44.46 17.70 46.80
N ASN A 168 -45.71 17.21 46.91
CA ASN A 168 -46.95 17.91 46.56
C ASN A 168 -47.19 19.14 47.44
N ASN A 169 -47.78 20.21 46.86
CA ASN A 169 -48.84 21.01 47.51
C ASN A 169 -49.55 21.98 46.53
N ASN A 170 -50.84 21.70 46.33
CA ASN A 170 -52.03 22.57 46.30
C ASN A 170 -52.12 23.94 45.56
N GLU A 171 -53.28 24.06 44.87
CA GLU A 171 -54.21 25.21 44.73
C GLU A 171 -54.31 26.04 43.42
N LYS A 172 -55.49 25.85 42.77
CA LYS A 172 -56.47 26.81 42.18
C LYS A 172 -56.11 27.81 41.07
N GLU A 173 -56.75 27.57 39.91
CA GLU A 173 -57.66 28.45 39.14
C GLU A 173 -57.16 29.79 38.52
N THR A 174 -57.09 29.84 37.18
CA THR A 174 -57.89 30.70 36.25
C THR A 174 -57.14 31.04 34.94
N ASP A 175 -57.81 30.69 33.84
CA ASP A 175 -57.94 31.33 32.52
C ASP A 175 -56.78 31.96 31.69
N VAL A 176 -56.95 31.70 30.38
CA VAL A 176 -56.48 32.40 29.16
C VAL A 176 -55.19 31.92 28.46
N LYS A 177 -55.44 31.09 27.43
CA LYS A 177 -54.91 31.08 26.06
C LYS A 177 -53.49 31.65 25.85
N ASP A 178 -52.57 30.76 25.47
CA ASP A 178 -51.71 30.99 24.30
C ASP A 178 -51.20 29.67 23.70
N PHE A 179 -51.17 29.63 22.37
CA PHE A 179 -50.74 28.52 21.54
C PHE A 179 -49.27 28.15 21.84
N HIS A 180 -49.01 26.91 22.26
CA HIS A 180 -47.70 26.28 22.18
C HIS A 180 -47.88 24.87 21.59
N ILE A 181 -47.57 24.72 20.29
CA ILE A 181 -47.36 23.41 19.68
C ILE A 181 -46.11 22.83 20.33
N LYS A 182 -46.31 21.82 21.18
CA LYS A 182 -45.24 21.06 21.82
C LYS A 182 -44.47 20.32 20.73
N LYS A 183 -43.20 20.68 20.56
CA LYS A 183 -42.21 19.88 19.84
C LYS A 183 -41.95 18.64 20.70
N GLU A 184 -42.33 17.46 20.21
CA GLU A 184 -41.96 16.19 20.85
C GLU A 184 -40.43 16.08 20.89
N PRO A 185 -39.85 15.48 21.94
CA PRO A 185 -38.40 15.31 22.01
C PRO A 185 -37.97 14.37 20.88
N GLU A 186 -37.14 14.90 19.98
CA GLU A 186 -36.43 14.11 18.98
C GLU A 186 -35.50 13.14 19.73
N GLU A 187 -35.92 11.87 19.85
CA GLU A 187 -35.03 10.79 20.26
C GLU A 187 -33.93 10.64 19.22
N SER A 188 -32.73 11.02 19.63
CA SER A 188 -31.52 11.00 18.84
C SER A 188 -30.97 9.59 18.67
N ILE A 189 -30.80 9.20 17.41
CA ILE A 189 -29.66 8.46 16.85
C ILE A 189 -29.32 7.12 17.55
N THR A 190 -29.86 6.02 17.03
CA THR A 190 -29.21 4.70 17.09
C THR A 190 -28.00 4.67 16.15
N VAL A 191 -26.80 4.84 16.70
CA VAL A 191 -25.55 4.46 16.01
C VAL A 191 -25.38 2.95 16.20
N LYS A 192 -25.68 2.18 15.15
CA LYS A 192 -25.23 0.78 15.07
C LYS A 192 -23.74 0.77 14.75
N ALA A 193 -22.90 0.85 15.78
CA ALA A 193 -21.46 0.78 15.67
C ALA A 193 -20.97 -0.60 16.10
N GLU A 194 -21.40 -1.69 15.45
CA GLU A 194 -20.91 -3.04 15.77
C GLU A 194 -20.63 -3.96 14.55
N GLU A 195 -20.77 -3.51 13.30
CA GLU A 195 -20.47 -4.37 12.12
C GLU A 195 -19.12 -4.08 11.42
N ASP A 196 -18.44 -2.97 11.72
CA ASP A 196 -17.21 -2.56 11.02
C ASP A 196 -15.91 -2.89 11.78
N ALA A 197 -15.98 -3.73 12.81
CA ALA A 197 -14.78 -4.22 13.50
C ALA A 197 -14.01 -5.17 12.57
N GLN A 198 -13.21 -4.57 11.69
CA GLN A 198 -12.29 -5.22 10.78
C GLN A 198 -11.44 -6.21 11.60
N PHE A 199 -11.63 -7.50 11.35
CA PHE A 199 -10.97 -8.57 12.10
C PHE A 199 -9.45 -8.46 11.90
N GLY A 200 -8.77 -7.91 12.91
CA GLY A 200 -7.32 -7.67 12.96
C GLY A 200 -7.01 -6.30 13.57
N GLU A 201 -6.11 -6.23 14.56
CA GLU A 201 -5.67 -4.95 15.17
C GLU A 201 -5.06 -3.96 14.17
N LYS A 202 -4.66 -4.44 12.96
CA LYS A 202 -4.08 -3.66 11.88
C LYS A 202 -5.03 -3.60 10.68
N ARG A 203 -5.60 -2.42 10.42
CA ARG A 203 -6.41 -2.13 9.23
C ARG A 203 -5.50 -1.74 8.06
N LEU A 204 -5.51 -2.52 6.98
CA LEU A 204 -4.75 -2.22 5.76
C LEU A 204 -5.49 -1.23 4.86
N LEU A 205 -4.73 -0.36 4.20
CA LEU A 205 -5.18 0.42 3.07
C LEU A 205 -5.43 -0.50 1.86
N THR A 206 -6.64 -0.45 1.33
CA THR A 206 -7.14 -1.25 0.22
C THR A 206 -7.35 -0.36 -1.01
N MET A 207 -6.52 -0.55 -2.04
CA MET A 207 -6.56 0.27 -3.26
C MET A 207 -7.06 -0.55 -4.45
N ALA A 208 -7.99 0.01 -5.23
CA ALA A 208 -8.47 -0.62 -6.44
C ALA A 208 -7.34 -0.71 -7.49
N GLY A 209 -7.06 -1.92 -7.95
CA GLY A 209 -6.06 -2.20 -8.98
C GLY A 209 -6.64 -3.01 -10.14
N LEU A 210 -5.95 -2.94 -11.28
CA LEU A 210 -6.13 -3.86 -12.40
C LEU A 210 -4.86 -4.67 -12.57
N PHE A 211 -5.00 -5.93 -12.97
CA PHE A 211 -3.85 -6.80 -13.24
C PHE A 211 -3.88 -7.39 -14.65
N ASP A 212 -2.73 -7.77 -15.16
CA ASP A 212 -2.63 -8.59 -16.36
C ASP A 212 -1.61 -9.72 -16.14
N CYS A 213 -1.75 -10.78 -16.92
CA CYS A 213 -0.85 -11.93 -16.92
C CYS A 213 -0.04 -11.91 -18.22
N TRP A 214 1.26 -11.68 -18.08
CA TRP A 214 2.20 -11.76 -19.19
C TRP A 214 2.87 -13.13 -19.20
N LYS A 215 2.97 -13.75 -20.38
CA LYS A 215 3.69 -15.02 -20.58
C LYS A 215 4.87 -14.80 -21.52
N PRO A 216 6.04 -15.44 -21.27
CA PRO A 216 7.17 -15.39 -22.18
C PRO A 216 6.78 -15.86 -23.59
N PRO A 217 7.19 -15.17 -24.66
CA PRO A 217 6.98 -15.66 -26.01
C PRO A 217 7.86 -16.89 -26.30
N ASN A 218 7.30 -17.84 -27.06
CA ASN A 218 8.00 -18.94 -27.71
C ASN A 218 8.83 -19.85 -26.78
N GLY A 219 8.43 -20.05 -25.51
CA GLY A 219 9.15 -20.95 -24.60
C GLY A 219 10.57 -20.49 -24.23
N SER A 220 10.86 -19.19 -24.41
CA SER A 220 12.13 -18.58 -23.97
C SER A 220 12.31 -18.54 -22.45
N GLY A 221 11.26 -18.88 -21.71
CA GLY A 221 11.24 -19.21 -20.29
C GLY A 221 10.37 -20.44 -20.05
N ASN A 222 10.37 -20.98 -18.83
CA ASN A 222 9.46 -22.08 -18.49
C ASN A 222 8.00 -21.65 -18.66
N GLU A 223 7.11 -22.57 -19.08
CA GLU A 223 5.67 -22.30 -19.24
C GLU A 223 5.01 -21.81 -17.93
N ASP A 224 5.63 -22.13 -16.79
CA ASP A 224 5.24 -21.70 -15.44
C ASP A 224 5.68 -20.25 -15.09
N GLU A 225 6.41 -19.53 -15.96
CA GLU A 225 6.88 -18.16 -15.73
C GLU A 225 5.83 -17.08 -16.04
N GLU A 226 4.56 -17.35 -15.73
CA GLU A 226 3.50 -16.35 -15.84
C GLU A 226 3.76 -15.17 -14.89
N LEU A 227 4.05 -14.00 -15.45
CA LEU A 227 4.22 -12.77 -14.67
C LEU A 227 2.88 -12.09 -14.47
N PHE A 228 2.37 -12.18 -13.24
CA PHE A 228 1.26 -11.33 -12.81
C PHE A 228 1.78 -9.97 -12.38
N SER A 229 1.17 -8.93 -12.93
CA SER A 229 1.56 -7.55 -12.67
C SER A 229 0.33 -6.66 -12.62
N TYR A 230 0.39 -5.59 -11.84
CA TYR A 230 -0.76 -4.74 -11.57
C TYR A 230 -0.45 -3.26 -11.70
N THR A 231 -1.52 -2.47 -11.84
CA THR A 231 -1.51 -1.01 -11.79
C THR A 231 -2.50 -0.53 -10.73
N ILE A 232 -2.19 0.56 -10.05
CA ILE A 232 -3.10 1.19 -9.08
C ILE A 232 -3.98 2.19 -9.81
N ILE A 233 -5.30 2.07 -9.70
CA ILE A 233 -6.21 3.07 -10.24
C ILE A 233 -6.10 4.35 -9.40
N THR A 234 -5.98 5.49 -10.07
CA THR A 234 -5.97 6.81 -9.44
C THR A 234 -7.21 7.58 -9.83
N VAL A 235 -7.68 8.42 -8.91
CA VAL A 235 -8.78 9.36 -9.05
C VAL A 235 -8.27 10.77 -8.73
N ASP A 236 -9.10 11.79 -8.94
CA ASP A 236 -8.81 13.13 -8.41
C ASP A 236 -8.68 13.08 -6.89
N SER A 237 -7.83 13.92 -6.32
CA SER A 237 -7.74 14.00 -4.86
C SER A 237 -9.01 14.54 -4.25
N SER A 238 -9.40 13.94 -3.13
CA SER A 238 -10.42 14.48 -2.26
C SER A 238 -10.04 15.89 -1.75
N PRO A 239 -11.01 16.70 -1.30
CA PRO A 239 -10.72 18.04 -0.77
C PRO A 239 -9.62 18.06 0.28
N SER A 240 -9.58 17.05 1.16
CA SER A 240 -8.60 16.96 2.26
C SER A 240 -7.16 16.73 1.78
N LEU A 241 -6.94 16.12 0.62
CA LEU A 241 -5.60 15.84 0.06
C LEU A 241 -5.22 16.72 -1.14
N ARG A 242 -6.13 17.56 -1.62
CA ARG A 242 -5.91 18.36 -2.84
C ARG A 242 -4.74 19.34 -2.74
N TRP A 243 -4.49 19.88 -1.55
CA TRP A 243 -3.35 20.76 -1.29
C TRP A 243 -2.00 20.04 -1.45
N LEU A 244 -1.96 18.73 -1.17
CA LEU A 244 -0.76 17.91 -1.23
C LEU A 244 -0.46 17.46 -2.67
N HIS A 245 -1.46 16.93 -3.36
CA HIS A 245 -1.35 16.45 -4.73
C HIS A 245 -2.73 16.41 -5.41
N HIS A 246 -2.80 16.55 -6.73
CA HIS A 246 -4.06 16.59 -7.50
C HIS A 246 -4.71 15.21 -7.75
N ARG A 247 -4.01 14.11 -7.44
CA ARG A 247 -4.46 12.72 -7.60
C ARG A 247 -4.19 11.92 -6.35
N MET A 248 -5.05 10.94 -6.10
CA MET A 248 -4.90 9.93 -5.04
C MET A 248 -5.22 8.52 -5.60
N PRO A 249 -4.79 7.43 -4.94
CA PRO A 249 -5.28 6.11 -5.28
C PRO A 249 -6.80 6.00 -5.05
N ALA A 250 -7.48 5.20 -5.86
CA ALA A 250 -8.88 4.84 -5.63
C ALA A 250 -8.95 3.87 -4.45
N ILE A 251 -9.46 4.34 -3.30
CA ILE A 251 -9.56 3.56 -2.08
C ILE A 251 -10.90 2.83 -2.05
N LEU A 252 -10.85 1.53 -1.76
CA LEU A 252 -12.03 0.70 -1.49
C LEU A 252 -12.19 0.60 0.03
N GLU A 253 -13.36 0.95 0.54
CA GLU A 253 -13.60 1.05 1.99
C GLU A 253 -14.57 -0.04 2.43
N GLY A 254 -14.13 -0.84 3.40
CA GLY A 254 -14.92 -1.90 3.98
C GLY A 254 -15.09 -3.11 3.06
N GLU A 255 -15.62 -4.18 3.63
CA GLU A 255 -15.74 -5.48 2.97
C GLU A 255 -16.74 -5.48 1.81
N GLU A 256 -17.77 -4.63 1.84
CA GLU A 256 -18.75 -4.54 0.76
C GLU A 256 -18.10 -4.07 -0.55
N GLU A 257 -17.33 -2.98 -0.51
CA GLU A 257 -16.69 -2.45 -1.71
C GLU A 257 -15.57 -3.35 -2.21
N ILE A 258 -14.78 -3.93 -1.29
CA ILE A 258 -13.75 -4.93 -1.62
C ILE A 258 -14.40 -6.12 -2.32
N GLY A 259 -15.47 -6.68 -1.76
CA GLY A 259 -16.20 -7.81 -2.33
C GLY A 259 -16.77 -7.49 -3.71
N ARG A 260 -17.48 -6.36 -3.86
CA ARG A 260 -18.03 -5.93 -5.15
C ARG A 260 -16.95 -5.65 -6.20
N TRP A 261 -15.81 -5.11 -5.80
CA TRP A 261 -14.69 -4.90 -6.70
C TRP A 261 -14.06 -6.21 -7.13
N LEU A 262 -13.90 -7.19 -6.25
CA LEU A 262 -13.28 -8.48 -6.60
C LEU A 262 -14.20 -9.43 -7.37
N ASP A 263 -15.50 -9.36 -7.15
CA ASP A 263 -16.48 -10.30 -7.72
C ASP A 263 -16.83 -9.97 -9.17
N PHE A 264 -15.93 -10.31 -10.10
CA PHE A 264 -16.17 -10.09 -11.53
C PHE A 264 -17.22 -11.02 -12.15
N GLY A 265 -17.55 -12.13 -11.49
CA GLY A 265 -18.62 -13.04 -11.92
C GLY A 265 -20.00 -12.39 -11.79
N GLU A 266 -20.27 -11.72 -10.66
CA GLU A 266 -21.58 -11.12 -10.38
C GLU A 266 -21.63 -9.60 -10.60
N VAL A 267 -20.48 -8.91 -10.54
CA VAL A 267 -20.40 -7.45 -10.68
C VAL A 267 -19.74 -7.09 -12.02
N PRO A 268 -20.54 -6.69 -13.03
CA PRO A 268 -20.05 -6.16 -14.29
C PRO A 268 -19.11 -4.97 -14.06
N TRP A 269 -18.12 -4.83 -14.93
CA TRP A 269 -17.10 -3.79 -14.78
C TRP A 269 -17.69 -2.37 -14.75
N GLN A 270 -18.80 -2.11 -15.45
CA GLN A 270 -19.49 -0.82 -15.43
C GLN A 270 -20.00 -0.47 -14.03
N LYS A 271 -20.54 -1.47 -13.30
CA LYS A 271 -20.99 -1.28 -11.91
C LYS A 271 -19.80 -1.17 -10.95
N ALA A 272 -18.73 -1.92 -11.20
CA ALA A 272 -17.51 -1.85 -10.39
C ALA A 272 -16.85 -0.46 -10.47
N LEU A 273 -16.89 0.21 -11.63
CA LEU A 273 -16.34 1.56 -11.80
C LEU A 273 -17.02 2.62 -10.92
N ASN A 274 -18.26 2.41 -10.46
CA ASN A 274 -18.93 3.33 -9.55
C ASN A 274 -18.26 3.41 -8.16
N LEU A 275 -17.41 2.43 -7.82
CA LEU A 275 -16.59 2.41 -6.61
C LEU A 275 -15.32 3.27 -6.76
N VAL A 276 -14.90 3.57 -7.99
CA VAL A 276 -13.65 4.28 -8.30
C VAL A 276 -13.87 5.79 -8.25
N LYS A 277 -13.89 6.35 -7.04
CA LYS A 277 -14.13 7.77 -6.76
C LYS A 277 -13.27 8.29 -5.60
N PRO A 278 -13.01 9.60 -5.50
CA PRO A 278 -12.33 10.18 -4.33
C PRO A 278 -13.09 9.90 -3.03
N LYS A 279 -12.34 9.69 -1.94
CA LYS A 279 -12.89 9.49 -0.60
C LYS A 279 -12.10 10.29 0.44
N ASP A 280 -12.79 10.75 1.47
CA ASP A 280 -12.20 11.48 2.61
C ASP A 280 -11.96 10.59 3.83
N CYS A 281 -11.47 9.36 3.60
CA CYS A 281 -11.17 8.35 4.62
C CYS A 281 -9.69 8.28 5.03
N LEU A 282 -8.86 9.24 4.58
CA LEU A 282 -7.41 9.22 4.79
C LEU A 282 -6.93 10.30 5.77
N GLU A 283 -5.92 9.95 6.57
CA GLU A 283 -5.12 10.87 7.35
C GLU A 283 -3.65 10.81 6.89
N TRP A 284 -2.85 11.78 7.33
CA TRP A 284 -1.47 11.90 6.91
C TRP A 284 -0.61 12.62 7.95
N HIS A 285 0.69 12.40 7.88
CA HIS A 285 1.68 13.20 8.60
C HIS A 285 2.95 13.37 7.76
N PRO A 286 3.70 14.48 7.93
CA PRO A 286 4.96 14.69 7.23
C PRO A 286 6.00 13.68 7.72
N VAL A 287 6.86 13.22 6.82
CA VAL A 287 7.95 12.29 7.12
C VAL A 287 9.31 12.83 6.68
N SER A 288 10.38 12.16 7.10
CA SER A 288 11.74 12.53 6.72
C SER A 288 12.03 12.32 5.23
N THR A 289 12.96 13.11 4.67
CA THR A 289 13.48 12.92 3.30
C THR A 289 14.26 11.62 3.13
N VAL A 290 14.52 10.87 4.20
CA VAL A 290 15.06 9.50 4.16
C VAL A 290 14.27 8.62 3.19
N VAL A 291 12.94 8.77 3.12
CA VAL A 291 12.11 7.99 2.19
C VAL A 291 12.46 8.25 0.73
N ASN A 292 12.99 9.43 0.36
CA ASN A 292 13.23 9.79 -1.05
C ASN A 292 14.08 8.75 -1.79
N ASN A 293 15.12 8.21 -1.13
CA ASN A 293 15.93 7.12 -1.66
C ASN A 293 15.21 5.78 -1.42
N SER A 294 14.75 5.16 -2.50
CA SER A 294 14.02 3.88 -2.45
C SER A 294 14.82 2.72 -1.85
N ARG A 295 16.14 2.83 -1.72
CA ARG A 295 16.97 1.82 -1.04
C ARG A 295 16.82 1.84 0.48
N ASN A 296 16.34 2.94 1.06
CA ASN A 296 16.11 3.04 2.49
C ASN A 296 14.80 2.33 2.85
N LYS A 297 14.88 1.22 3.61
CA LYS A 297 13.72 0.38 3.97
C LYS A 297 13.37 0.41 5.47
N SER A 298 13.95 1.35 6.23
CA SER A 298 13.86 1.39 7.69
C SER A 298 12.54 2.01 8.18
N PRO A 299 12.16 1.79 9.46
CA PRO A 299 11.01 2.45 10.09
C PRO A 299 11.04 3.97 9.99
N ASP A 300 12.21 4.59 9.85
CA ASP A 300 12.36 6.05 9.72
C ASP A 300 11.68 6.62 8.47
N CYS A 301 11.35 5.78 7.48
CA CYS A 301 10.59 6.20 6.30
C CYS A 301 9.17 6.66 6.65
N ILE A 302 8.53 6.07 7.68
CA ILE A 302 7.15 6.36 8.06
C ILE A 302 7.03 7.13 9.38
N LYS A 303 8.15 7.46 10.04
CA LYS A 303 8.09 8.20 11.30
C LYS A 303 7.63 9.64 11.06
N PRO A 304 6.65 10.14 11.84
CA PRO A 304 6.24 11.53 11.76
C PRO A 304 7.41 12.44 12.15
N ILE A 305 7.52 13.57 11.46
CA ILE A 305 8.46 14.64 11.81
C ILE A 305 7.73 15.91 12.20
N ASP A 306 8.36 16.73 13.02
CA ASP A 306 7.90 18.09 13.29
C ASP A 306 8.52 19.04 12.26
N LEU A 307 7.70 19.65 11.41
CA LEU A 307 8.18 20.62 10.40
C LEU A 307 8.61 21.96 11.00
N THR A 308 8.26 22.24 12.26
CA THR A 308 8.63 23.48 12.95
C THR A 308 10.04 23.42 13.53
N GLN A 309 10.54 22.21 13.81
CA GLN A 309 11.90 22.00 14.27
C GLN A 309 12.85 22.02 13.07
N LYS A 310 13.72 23.04 13.01
CA LYS A 310 14.79 23.09 12.01
C LYS A 310 15.64 21.84 12.15
N GLN A 311 15.70 21.00 11.12
CA GLN A 311 16.64 19.89 11.05
C GLN A 311 18.06 20.44 11.20
N GLU A 312 18.69 20.21 12.35
CA GLU A 312 20.12 20.41 12.51
C GLU A 312 20.83 19.49 11.52
N LYS A 313 21.54 20.09 10.55
CA LYS A 313 22.37 19.30 9.65
C LYS A 313 23.49 18.70 10.49
N PRO A 314 23.79 17.39 10.37
CA PRO A 314 25.00 16.84 10.98
C PRO A 314 26.20 17.61 10.42
N ILE A 315 27.04 18.12 11.33
CA ILE A 315 28.27 18.84 11.01
C ILE A 315 29.12 17.93 10.13
N LYS A 316 29.27 18.28 8.85
CA LYS A 316 30.26 17.66 7.98
C LYS A 316 31.65 18.07 8.48
N GLY A 317 32.37 17.14 9.08
CA GLY A 317 33.82 17.25 9.27
C GLY A 317 34.28 16.97 10.69
N THR A 318 34.73 15.74 10.92
CA THR A 318 35.90 15.53 11.79
C THR A 318 36.67 14.34 11.23
N LEU A 319 37.79 14.66 10.58
CA LEU A 319 38.81 13.73 10.12
C LEU A 319 39.44 13.01 11.33
N PHE A 320 38.85 11.92 11.79
CA PHE A 320 39.45 11.04 12.80
C PHE A 320 39.81 9.65 12.23
N SER A 321 40.37 9.63 11.02
CA SER A 321 40.90 8.40 10.42
C SER A 321 42.21 8.61 9.66
N TYR A 322 43.19 9.32 10.26
CA TYR A 322 44.54 9.42 9.69
C TYR A 322 45.69 9.40 10.73
N PHE A 323 45.51 8.67 11.83
CA PHE A 323 46.64 8.29 12.69
C PHE A 323 46.51 6.81 13.11
N LYS A 324 46.85 5.90 12.19
CA LYS A 324 47.38 4.59 12.56
C LYS A 324 48.87 4.59 12.24
N LYS A 325 49.69 4.78 13.26
CA LYS A 325 51.13 4.52 13.22
C LYS A 325 51.34 3.02 12.99
N SER A 326 52.04 2.65 11.92
CA SER A 326 52.58 1.31 11.74
C SER A 326 53.70 1.06 12.77
N PRO A 327 53.83 -0.15 13.35
CA PRO A 327 54.95 -0.47 14.21
C PRO A 327 56.21 -0.78 13.39
N LEU A 328 57.33 -0.21 13.83
CA LEU A 328 58.69 -0.49 13.39
C LEU A 328 59.01 -1.99 13.54
N LYS A 329 59.50 -2.61 12.47
CA LYS A 329 60.04 -3.97 12.48
C LYS A 329 61.55 -3.88 12.66
N GLN A 330 62.04 -4.55 13.70
CA GLN A 330 63.44 -4.62 14.13
C GLN A 330 64.35 -5.23 13.07
N GLU A 331 65.56 -4.67 13.00
CA GLU A 331 66.72 -5.18 12.28
C GLU A 331 67.16 -6.55 12.83
N LYS A 332 67.55 -7.44 11.92
CA LYS A 332 68.57 -8.47 12.19
C LYS A 332 69.50 -8.55 10.98
N ALA A 333 70.78 -8.56 11.28
CA ALA A 333 71.90 -8.43 10.37
C ALA A 333 72.35 -9.77 9.76
N LEU A 334 72.97 -9.64 8.58
CA LEU A 334 74.10 -10.40 8.01
C LEU A 334 73.95 -11.92 7.81
N ASP A 335 73.99 -12.34 6.53
CA ASP A 335 75.10 -13.18 6.06
C ASP A 335 75.32 -13.03 4.54
N GLU A 336 76.58 -13.19 4.13
CA GLU A 336 77.20 -12.86 2.84
C GLU A 336 76.96 -13.93 1.75
N GLY A 337 77.11 -13.57 0.47
CA GLY A 337 77.14 -14.58 -0.61
C GLY A 337 76.91 -14.07 -2.03
N GLU A 338 77.94 -13.44 -2.59
CA GLU A 338 78.34 -13.30 -3.99
C GLU A 338 77.43 -13.68 -5.20
N THR A 339 77.52 -12.78 -6.18
CA THR A 339 77.67 -12.98 -7.64
C THR A 339 76.48 -13.18 -8.59
N SER A 340 76.38 -12.20 -9.50
CA SER A 340 76.35 -12.32 -10.98
C SER A 340 75.02 -12.22 -11.76
N GLN A 341 75.01 -11.17 -12.60
CA GLN A 341 74.52 -11.06 -13.98
C GLN A 341 73.01 -10.87 -14.31
N GLU A 342 72.78 -9.72 -14.97
CA GLU A 342 71.65 -9.28 -15.83
C GLU A 342 71.33 -10.25 -17.00
N PRO A 343 70.39 -9.94 -17.94
CA PRO A 343 68.99 -9.50 -17.81
C PRO A 343 68.02 -10.32 -18.71
N SER A 344 66.70 -10.09 -18.53
CA SER A 344 65.55 -10.06 -19.49
C SER A 344 65.64 -10.72 -20.91
N PRO A 345 64.55 -11.20 -21.54
CA PRO A 345 63.44 -10.31 -21.89
C PRO A 345 62.00 -10.88 -21.99
N LYS A 346 61.11 -9.89 -21.97
CA LYS A 346 59.70 -9.83 -22.38
C LYS A 346 59.39 -10.52 -23.73
N LYS A 347 58.16 -11.04 -23.87
CA LYS A 347 57.26 -10.92 -25.04
C LYS A 347 55.81 -11.12 -24.54
N ALA A 348 54.97 -10.08 -24.53
CA ALA A 348 54.01 -9.69 -25.59
C ALA A 348 52.84 -10.70 -25.70
N LYS A 349 51.68 -10.36 -25.13
CA LYS A 349 50.50 -9.79 -25.83
C LYS A 349 50.04 -10.64 -27.01
N PHE A 350 48.86 -11.26 -26.90
CA PHE A 350 47.86 -11.26 -27.96
C PHE A 350 46.45 -11.28 -27.35
N TRP A 351 45.60 -10.44 -27.94
CA TRP A 351 44.18 -10.28 -27.68
C TRP A 351 43.38 -11.42 -28.31
N GLN A 352 42.35 -11.90 -27.62
CA GLN A 352 40.95 -11.92 -28.08
C GLN A 352 40.02 -11.97 -26.87
#